data_AF-A0A081R1W2-F1
#
_entry.id   AF-A0A081R1W2-F1
#
_cell.length_a   1.000
_cell.length_b   1.000
_cell.length_c   1.000
_cell.angle_alpha   90.00
_cell.angle_beta   90.00
_cell.angle_gamma   90.00
#
_symmetry.space_group_name_H-M   'P 1'
#
loop_
_entity.id
_entity.type
_entity.pdbx_description
1 polymer ?
#
loop_
_entity_poly.entity_id
_entity_poly.type
_entity_poly.pdbx_seq_one_letter_code
_entity_poly.pdbx_strand_id
1 'polypeptide(L)'
;MIKEADGNPRKLEALLGLDEGSLGDSPKLVLPQEVHNYRIPDGNEGGSRANPQWRPGGKTYPGGVPEAVIDPVPKDKVTLVDIW
;
A
#
# COMPACT_ATOMS: atom_id res chain seq x y z
N MET A 1 -9.56 -0.78 7.90
CA MET A 1 -9.88 -0.89 6.47
C MET A 1 -10.35 -2.28 6.08
N ILE A 2 -9.58 -3.38 6.23
CA ILE A 2 -10.06 -4.73 5.85
C ILE A 2 -11.39 -5.10 6.52
N LYS A 3 -11.47 -4.99 7.86
CA LYS A 3 -12.72 -5.22 8.60
C LYS A 3 -13.86 -4.30 8.15
N GLU A 4 -13.53 -3.08 7.74
CA GLU A 4 -14.52 -2.09 7.30
C GLU A 4 -15.01 -2.38 5.87
N ALA A 5 -14.14 -2.93 5.02
CA ALA A 5 -14.46 -3.36 3.66
C ALA A 5 -15.41 -4.55 3.65
N ASP A 6 -15.43 -5.37 4.71
CA ASP A 6 -16.38 -6.48 4.91
C ASP A 6 -16.46 -7.42 3.70
N GLY A 7 -15.29 -7.86 3.21
CA GLY A 7 -15.19 -8.74 2.05
C GLY A 7 -15.47 -8.08 0.69
N ASN A 8 -15.71 -6.77 0.63
CA ASN A 8 -15.95 -6.04 -0.62
C ASN A 8 -14.66 -5.33 -1.11
N PRO A 9 -14.01 -5.81 -2.20
CA PRO A 9 -12.80 -5.19 -2.74
C PRO A 9 -13.00 -3.74 -3.21
N ARG A 10 -14.17 -3.40 -3.78
CA ARG A 10 -14.47 -2.03 -4.25
C ARG A 10 -14.54 -1.05 -3.08
N LYS A 11 -15.05 -1.50 -1.93
CA LYS A 11 -15.04 -0.71 -0.69
C LYS A 11 -13.61 -0.54 -0.15
N LEU A 12 -12.79 -1.58 -0.21
CA LEU A 12 -11.38 -1.50 0.20
C LEU A 12 -10.58 -0.52 -0.69
N GLU A 13 -10.80 -0.55 -2.00
CA GLU A 13 -10.19 0.39 -2.94
C GLU A 13 -10.52 1.84 -2.57
N ALA A 14 -11.80 2.14 -2.34
CA ALA A 14 -12.23 3.48 -1.92
C ALA A 14 -11.59 3.94 -0.61
N LEU A 15 -11.46 3.04 0.39
CA LEU A 15 -10.79 3.34 1.66
C LEU A 15 -9.28 3.61 1.50
N LEU A 16 -8.65 2.92 0.55
CA LEU A 16 -7.23 3.09 0.23
C LEU A 16 -6.96 4.27 -0.72
N GLY A 17 -8.01 4.82 -1.35
CA GLY A 17 -7.88 5.84 -2.38
C GLY A 17 -7.39 5.30 -3.73
N LEU A 18 -7.72 4.05 -4.05
CA LEU A 18 -7.41 3.41 -5.33
C LEU A 18 -8.56 3.59 -6.32
N ASP A 19 -8.24 3.54 -7.61
CA ASP A 19 -9.25 3.46 -8.67
C ASP A 19 -10.02 2.13 -8.57
N GLU A 20 -11.29 2.16 -8.94
CA GLU A 20 -12.14 0.98 -8.96
C GLU A 20 -11.55 -0.11 -9.86
N GLY A 21 -11.43 -1.34 -9.34
CA GLY A 21 -10.88 -2.49 -10.07
C GLY A 21 -9.39 -2.74 -9.81
N SER A 22 -8.66 -1.81 -9.20
CA SER A 22 -7.21 -1.90 -8.95
C SER A 22 -6.77 -3.16 -8.19
N LEU A 23 -7.61 -3.66 -7.28
CA LEU A 23 -7.35 -4.83 -6.44
C LEU A 23 -7.93 -6.14 -7.01
N GLY A 24 -8.68 -6.09 -8.11
CA GLY A 24 -9.44 -7.24 -8.61
C GLY A 24 -10.51 -7.70 -7.63
N ASP A 25 -10.81 -9.00 -7.60
CA ASP A 25 -11.87 -9.59 -6.76
C ASP A 25 -11.32 -10.37 -5.55
N SER A 26 -10.02 -10.67 -5.54
CA SER A 26 -9.34 -11.44 -4.48
C SER A 26 -7.97 -10.85 -4.16
N PRO A 27 -7.93 -9.63 -3.58
CA PRO A 27 -6.70 -8.99 -3.14
C PRO A 27 -5.93 -9.85 -2.13
N LYS A 28 -4.60 -9.66 -2.12
CA LYS A 28 -3.70 -10.26 -1.15
C LYS A 28 -2.98 -9.18 -0.37
N LEU A 29 -2.79 -9.40 0.93
CA LEU A 29 -1.91 -8.60 1.76
C LEU A 29 -0.49 -9.16 1.66
N VAL A 30 0.47 -8.29 1.35
CA VAL A 30 1.90 -8.64 1.32
C VAL A 30 2.51 -8.24 2.66
N LEU A 31 2.97 -9.23 3.42
CA LEU A 31 3.62 -9.02 4.72
C LEU A 31 5.11 -9.33 4.62
N PRO A 32 6.00 -8.36 4.83
CA PRO A 32 7.43 -8.63 4.92
C PRO A 32 7.75 -9.36 6.24
N GLN A 33 8.62 -10.36 6.18
CA GLN A 33 9.09 -11.06 7.40
C GLN A 33 10.05 -10.18 8.23
N GLU A 34 10.78 -9.29 7.57
CA GLU A 34 11.69 -8.33 8.19
C GLU A 34 11.56 -6.95 7.51
N VAL A 35 11.78 -5.89 8.27
CA VAL A 35 11.75 -4.51 7.80
C VAL A 35 13.07 -3.82 8.12
N HIS A 36 13.73 -3.28 7.10
CA HIS A 36 15.00 -2.56 7.22
C HIS A 36 14.88 -1.14 6.66
N ASN A 37 15.59 -0.18 7.27
CA ASN A 37 15.66 1.23 6.84
C ASN A 37 14.30 1.92 6.63
N TYR A 38 13.36 1.69 7.56
CA TYR A 38 12.07 2.38 7.62
C TYR A 38 12.25 3.90 7.69
N ARG A 39 11.64 4.62 6.75
CA ARG A 39 11.73 6.08 6.65
C ARG A 39 10.53 6.67 5.91
N ILE A 40 10.36 7.98 6.03
CA ILE A 40 9.39 8.72 5.23
C ILE A 40 9.94 8.86 3.81
N PRO A 41 9.14 8.57 2.76
CA PRO A 41 9.60 8.76 1.39
C PRO A 41 9.95 10.21 1.12
N ASP A 42 10.93 10.43 0.25
CA ASP A 42 11.15 11.74 -0.36
C ASP A 42 10.62 11.80 -1.80
N GLY A 43 10.54 13.01 -2.35
CA GLY A 43 10.01 13.27 -3.69
C GLY A 43 10.97 12.91 -4.84
N ASN A 44 12.21 12.50 -4.53
CA ASN A 44 13.23 12.11 -5.51
C ASN A 44 13.29 10.59 -5.72
N GLU A 45 12.59 9.79 -4.91
CA GLU A 45 12.48 8.34 -5.09
C GLU A 45 11.69 7.99 -6.36
N GLY A 46 12.02 6.86 -7.00
CA GLY A 46 11.48 6.49 -8.31
C GLY A 46 9.94 6.46 -8.38
N GLY A 47 9.28 5.91 -7.34
CA GLY A 47 7.82 5.87 -7.24
C GLY A 47 7.21 7.25 -7.01
N SER A 48 7.71 7.97 -6.00
CA SER A 48 7.24 9.32 -5.64
C SER A 48 7.42 10.34 -6.76
N ARG A 49 8.57 10.30 -7.46
CA ARG A 49 8.92 11.25 -8.53
C ARG A 49 8.05 11.08 -9.77
N ALA A 50 7.64 9.85 -10.07
CA ALA A 50 6.82 9.55 -11.23
C ALA A 50 5.31 9.66 -10.96
N ASN A 51 4.90 9.65 -9.68
CA ASN A 51 3.49 9.66 -9.30
C ASN A 51 3.02 11.06 -8.87
N PRO A 52 2.16 11.74 -9.66
CA PRO A 52 1.64 13.06 -9.32
C PRO A 52 0.69 13.07 -8.11
N GLN A 53 0.36 11.91 -7.54
CA GLN A 53 -0.45 11.80 -6.33
C GLN A 53 0.39 11.78 -5.04
N TRP A 54 1.71 11.53 -5.12
CA TRP A 54 2.57 11.56 -3.95
C TRP A 54 2.64 12.96 -3.32
N ARG A 55 2.63 13.05 -1.99
CA ARG A 55 2.70 14.31 -1.23
C ARG A 55 3.66 14.15 -0.04
N PRO A 56 4.43 15.19 0.33
CA PRO A 56 5.13 15.21 1.60
C PRO A 56 4.16 15.04 2.78
N GLY A 57 4.59 14.36 3.84
CA GLY A 57 3.81 14.24 5.09
C GLY A 57 3.53 12.81 5.58
N GLY A 58 4.02 11.79 4.87
CA GLY A 58 3.95 10.39 5.32
C GLY A 58 2.54 9.80 5.26
N LYS A 59 1.74 10.24 4.28
CA LYS A 59 0.39 9.72 4.04
C LYS A 59 0.12 9.60 2.55
N THR A 60 -0.59 8.54 2.15
CA THR A 60 -1.08 8.36 0.79
C THR A 60 -2.11 9.43 0.42
N TYR A 61 -2.23 9.72 -0.87
CA TYR A 61 -3.27 10.56 -1.42
C TYR A 61 -3.81 9.97 -2.74
N PRO A 62 -5.13 9.85 -2.92
CA PRO A 62 -6.16 9.95 -1.89
C PRO A 62 -6.06 8.77 -0.87
N GLY A 63 -6.93 8.75 0.15
CA GLY A 63 -6.96 7.67 1.16
C GLY A 63 -6.35 8.05 2.52
N GLY A 64 -5.27 8.84 2.54
CA GLY A 64 -4.71 9.37 3.79
C GLY A 64 -4.11 8.30 4.72
N VAL A 65 -3.73 7.15 4.17
CA VAL A 65 -3.14 6.02 4.91
C VAL A 65 -1.69 6.35 5.25
N PRO A 66 -1.18 6.03 6.47
CA PRO A 66 0.24 6.19 6.78
C PRO A 66 1.13 5.50 5.73
N GLU A 67 2.08 6.26 5.17
CA GLU A 67 2.99 5.81 4.12
C GLU A 67 4.44 5.89 4.63
N ALA A 68 5.19 4.84 4.31
CA ALA A 68 6.62 4.77 4.55
C ALA A 68 7.29 3.93 3.46
N VAL A 69 8.61 4.07 3.33
CA VAL A 69 9.44 3.22 2.48
C VAL A 69 10.41 2.41 3.33
N ILE A 70 10.69 1.21 2.85
CA ILE A 70 11.60 0.24 3.45
C ILE A 70 12.57 -0.23 2.36
N ASP A 71 13.63 -0.92 2.75
CA ASP A 71 14.47 -1.59 1.76
C ASP A 71 13.70 -2.71 1.04
N PRO A 72 14.03 -3.00 -0.23
CA PRO A 72 13.40 -4.10 -0.96
C PRO A 72 13.52 -5.43 -0.22
N VAL A 73 12.38 -6.08 0.00
CA VAL A 73 12.33 -7.39 0.65
C VAL A 73 12.43 -8.49 -0.41
N PRO A 74 13.33 -9.49 -0.25
CA PRO A 74 13.38 -10.64 -1.14
C PRO A 74 12.02 -11.35 -1.25
N LYS A 75 11.69 -11.87 -2.44
CA LYS A 75 10.37 -12.48 -2.70
C LYS A 75 10.10 -13.74 -1.86
N ASP A 76 11.15 -14.44 -1.46
CA ASP A 76 11.11 -15.60 -0.56
C ASP A 76 10.95 -15.19 0.93
N LYS A 77 11.05 -13.90 1.24
CA LYS A 77 10.90 -13.31 2.57
C LYS A 77 9.62 -12.47 2.73
N VAL A 78 8.64 -12.66 1.84
CA VAL A 78 7.29 -12.09 1.99
C VAL A 78 6.26 -13.19 2.14
N THR A 79 5.28 -12.96 3.01
CA THR A 79 4.10 -13.82 3.15
C THR A 79 2.94 -13.16 2.43
N LEU A 80 2.26 -13.92 1.56
CA LEU A 80 1.00 -13.51 0.96
C LEU A 80 -0.15 -14.03 1.81
N VAL A 81 -1.02 -13.12 2.25
CA VAL A 81 -2.17 -13.45 3.09
C VAL A 81 -3.45 -13.14 2.32
N ASP A 82 -4.33 -14.14 2.23
CA ASP A 82 -5.70 -13.93 1.79
C ASP A 82 -6.46 -13.17 2.87
N ILE A 83 -7.16 -12.10 2.48
CA ILE A 83 -7.81 -11.18 3.41
C ILE A 83 -9.31 -11.43 3.60
N TRP A 84 -9.87 -12.40 2.87
CA TRP A 84 -11.18 -13.03 3.08
C TRP A 84 -11.23 -14.40 2.39
#